data_AF-A0A7V2UID6-F1
#
_entry.id   AF-A0A7V2UID6-F1
#
_cell.length_a   1.000
_cell.length_b   1.000
_cell.length_c   1.000
_cell.angle_alpha   90.00
_cell.angle_beta   90.00
_cell.angle_gamma   90.00
#
_symmetry.space_group_name_H-M   'P 1'
#
loop_
_entity.id
_entity.type
_entity.pdbx_description
1 polymer ?
#
loop_
_entity_poly.entity_id
_entity_poly.type
_entity_poly.pdbx_seq_one_letter_code
_entity_poly.pdbx_strand_id
1 'polypeptide(L)'
;MFYRENGQFKTSYRADQQIFPIAQDRWAILAIVAFAAIGIPLLVDEYLFRAILIPFLILSLAAIGVNILVGYCGQISLGSGAFMAVGAY
;
A
#
# COMPACT_ATOMS: atom_id res chain seq x y z
N MET A 1 -5.80 -22.18 6.39
CA MET A 1 -4.39 -22.30 5.97
C MET A 1 -4.39 -22.67 4.49
N PHE A 2 -4.32 -21.67 3.61
CA PHE A 2 -4.52 -21.85 2.16
C PHE A 2 -3.32 -22.54 1.48
N TYR A 3 -2.16 -22.62 2.15
CA TYR A 3 -0.94 -23.21 1.61
C TYR A 3 -0.44 -24.37 2.46
N ARG A 4 0.28 -25.29 1.81
CA ARG A 4 1.12 -26.28 2.49
C ARG A 4 2.42 -25.60 2.92
N GLU A 5 2.58 -25.37 4.22
CA GLU A 5 3.77 -24.76 4.82
C GLU A 5 4.92 -25.77 5.06
N ASN A 6 4.65 -27.07 4.91
CA ASN A 6 5.64 -28.13 5.06
C ASN A 6 6.83 -27.92 4.09
N GLY A 7 8.03 -27.73 4.65
CA GLY A 7 9.28 -27.51 3.91
C GLY A 7 9.82 -26.07 3.97
N GLN A 8 9.08 -25.11 4.55
CA GLN A 8 9.56 -23.74 4.75
C GLN A 8 10.18 -23.59 6.15
N PHE A 9 11.42 -24.04 6.28
CA PHE A 9 12.15 -23.96 7.54
C PHE A 9 12.76 -22.57 7.74
N LYS A 10 12.48 -21.96 8.90
CA LYS A 10 13.12 -20.72 9.34
C LYS A 10 14.47 -21.06 9.97
N THR A 11 15.56 -20.89 9.22
CA THR A 11 16.92 -21.26 9.65
C THR A 11 17.72 -20.11 10.25
N SER A 12 17.20 -18.89 10.23
CA SER A 12 17.87 -17.71 10.80
C SER A 12 16.88 -16.71 11.38
N TYR A 13 17.33 -15.92 12.36
CA TYR A 13 16.52 -14.87 12.99
C TYR A 13 16.05 -13.81 11.97
N ARG A 14 16.89 -13.52 10.96
CA ARG A 14 16.54 -12.61 9.85
C ARG A 14 15.42 -13.17 8.97
N ALA A 15 15.36 -14.50 8.79
CA ALA A 15 14.27 -15.13 8.05
C ALA A 15 12.95 -15.08 8.83
N ASP A 16 13.01 -15.01 10.16
CA ASP A 16 11.82 -14.91 11.01
C ASP A 16 11.25 -13.48 11.08
N GLN A 17 12.10 -12.47 10.94
CA GLN A 17 11.71 -11.04 10.92
C GLN A 17 11.13 -10.56 9.57
N GLN A 18 10.90 -11.44 8.60
CA GLN A 18 10.37 -11.07 7.30
C GLN A 18 8.88 -10.72 7.38
N ILE A 19 8.48 -9.65 6.69
CA ILE A 19 7.07 -9.22 6.60
C ILE A 19 6.20 -10.32 5.97
N PHE A 20 6.74 -11.04 4.98
CA PHE A 20 6.08 -12.17 4.32
C PHE A 20 6.94 -13.43 4.46
N PRO A 21 6.74 -14.24 5.52
CA PRO A 21 7.55 -15.44 5.76
C PRO A 21 7.21 -16.59 4.80
N ILE A 22 5.99 -16.61 4.25
CA ILE A 22 5.53 -17.63 3.31
C ILE A 22 6.00 -17.25 1.89
N ALA A 23 6.75 -18.15 1.24
CA ALA A 23 7.31 -17.86 -0.08
C ALA A 23 6.21 -17.62 -1.14
N GLN A 24 5.10 -18.36 -1.08
CA GLN A 24 3.96 -18.21 -1.99
C GLN A 24 3.32 -16.83 -1.85
N ASP A 25 3.09 -16.36 -0.62
CA ASP A 25 2.52 -15.04 -0.37
C ASP A 25 3.44 -13.94 -0.88
N ARG A 26 4.76 -14.09 -0.68
CA ARG A 26 5.73 -13.13 -1.21
C ARG A 26 5.67 -13.04 -2.74
N TRP A 27 5.62 -14.18 -3.43
CA TRP A 27 5.49 -14.19 -4.90
C TRP A 27 4.14 -13.66 -5.36
N ALA A 28 3.05 -13.98 -4.65
CA ALA A 28 1.72 -13.46 -4.95
C ALA A 28 1.68 -11.94 -4.82
N ILE A 29 2.23 -11.38 -3.75
CA ILE A 29 2.30 -9.93 -3.53
C ILE A 29 3.17 -9.26 -4.59
N LEU A 30 4.33 -9.84 -4.93
CA LEU A 30 5.16 -9.32 -6.02
C LEU A 30 4.43 -9.35 -7.36
N ALA A 31 3.67 -10.40 -7.64
CA ALA A 31 2.85 -10.49 -8.86
C ALA A 31 1.73 -9.44 -8.87
N ILE A 32 1.06 -9.20 -7.74
CA ILE A 32 0.03 -8.16 -7.59
C ILE A 32 0.64 -6.77 -7.83
N VAL A 33 1.80 -6.49 -7.22
CA VAL A 33 2.49 -5.19 -7.39
C VAL A 33 2.95 -5.02 -8.84
N ALA A 34 3.51 -6.05 -9.45
CA ALA A 34 3.93 -6.01 -10.86
C ALA A 34 2.72 -5.79 -11.79
N PHE A 35 1.60 -6.47 -11.54
CA PHE A 35 0.36 -6.27 -12.29
C PHE A 35 -0.19 -4.86 -12.09
N ALA A 36 -0.17 -4.32 -10.88
CA ALA A 36 -0.60 -2.96 -10.61
C ALA A 36 0.27 -1.91 -11.31
N ALA A 37 1.59 -2.13 -11.35
CA ALA A 37 2.54 -1.19 -11.96
C ALA A 37 2.60 -1.27 -13.49
N ILE A 38 2.41 -2.45 -14.08
CA ILE A 38 2.60 -2.69 -15.53
C ILE A 38 1.27 -3.01 -16.21
N GLY A 39 0.45 -3.87 -15.61
CA GLY A 39 -0.84 -4.27 -16.17
C GLY A 39 -1.83 -3.11 -16.21
N ILE A 40 -2.00 -2.38 -15.11
CA ILE A 40 -2.98 -1.28 -15.04
C ILE A 40 -2.72 -0.18 -16.08
N PRO A 41 -1.50 0.37 -16.26
CA PRO A 41 -1.26 1.42 -17.24
C PRO A 41 -1.47 0.98 -18.70
N LEU A 42 -1.34 -0.32 -18.99
CA LEU A 42 -1.48 -0.85 -20.34
C LEU A 42 -2.92 -1.28 -20.69
N LEU A 43 -3.75 -1.57 -19.68
CA LEU A 43 -5.09 -2.12 -19.86
C LEU A 43 -6.20 -1.08 -19.66
N VAL A 44 -5.93 0.02 -18.98
CA VAL A 44 -6.94 0.99 -18.56
C VAL A 44 -6.99 2.19 -19.50
N ASP A 45 -8.20 2.66 -19.80
CA ASP A 45 -8.43 3.86 -20.59
C ASP A 45 -8.07 5.16 -19.84
N GLU A 46 -7.84 6.23 -20.59
CA GLU A 46 -7.41 7.52 -20.02
C GLU A 46 -8.40 8.11 -19.02
N TYR A 47 -9.70 7.88 -19.22
CA TYR A 47 -10.72 8.38 -18.30
C TYR A 47 -10.63 7.68 -16.95
N LEU A 48 -10.64 6.35 -16.92
CA LEU A 48 -10.52 5.58 -15.68
C LEU A 48 -9.18 5.87 -14.97
N PHE A 49 -8.11 6.08 -15.73
CA PHE A 49 -6.81 6.44 -15.17
C PHE A 49 -6.81 7.82 -14.50
N ARG A 50 -7.25 8.87 -15.21
CA ARG A 50 -7.19 10.27 -14.71
C ARG A 50 -8.31 10.60 -13.73
N ALA A 51 -9.52 10.14 -13.98
CA ALA A 51 -10.70 10.52 -13.19
C ALA A 51 -10.84 9.69 -11.91
N ILE A 52 -10.30 8.46 -11.90
CA ILE A 52 -10.55 7.52 -10.80
C ILE A 52 -9.24 7.04 -10.17
N LEU A 53 -8.36 6.37 -10.91
CA LEU A 53 -7.20 5.70 -10.32
C LEU A 53 -6.20 6.68 -9.69
N ILE A 54 -5.86 7.77 -10.38
CA ILE A 54 -4.94 8.79 -9.85
C ILE A 54 -5.53 9.44 -8.58
N PRO A 55 -6.75 10.00 -8.58
CA PRO A 55 -7.36 10.57 -7.37
C PRO A 55 -7.48 9.55 -6.24
N PHE A 56 -7.87 8.31 -6.54
CA PHE A 56 -7.96 7.24 -5.56
C PHE A 56 -6.62 6.97 -4.87
N LEU A 57 -5.53 6.88 -5.63
CA LEU A 57 -4.18 6.66 -5.08
C LEU A 57 -3.74 7.84 -4.19
N ILE A 58 -3.97 9.07 -4.64
CA ILE A 58 -3.63 10.28 -3.88
C ILE A 58 -4.38 10.29 -2.54
N LEU A 59 -5.70 10.10 -2.58
CA LEU A 59 -6.54 10.13 -1.38
C LEU A 59 -6.26 8.96 -0.45
N SER A 60 -5.99 7.76 -0.98
CA SER A 60 -5.62 6.59 -0.17
C SER A 60 -4.29 6.81 0.54
N LEU A 61 -3.30 7.38 -0.14
CA LEU A 61 -2.00 7.69 0.45
C LEU A 61 -2.11 8.78 1.52
N ALA A 62 -2.93 9.80 1.28
CA ALA A 62 -3.24 10.83 2.27
C ALA A 62 -3.92 10.21 3.52
N ALA A 63 -4.89 9.33 3.33
CA ALA A 63 -5.58 8.64 4.44
C ALA A 63 -4.63 7.79 5.28
N ILE A 64 -3.74 7.01 4.64
CA ILE A 64 -2.72 6.21 5.34
C ILE A 64 -1.76 7.12 6.10
N GLY A 65 -1.29 8.21 5.48
CA GLY A 65 -0.39 9.16 6.14
C GLY A 65 -0.99 9.76 7.42
N VAL A 66 -2.26 10.18 7.36
CA VAL A 66 -2.99 10.68 8.53
C VAL A 66 -3.19 9.57 9.58
N ASN A 67 -3.48 8.33 9.17
CA ASN A 67 -3.63 7.21 10.09
C ASN A 67 -2.32 6.90 10.85
N ILE A 68 -1.18 7.00 10.18
CA ILE A 68 0.14 6.88 10.81
C ILE A 68 0.38 8.02 11.81
N LEU A 69 0.22 9.26 11.38
CA LEU A 69 0.52 10.42 12.22
C LEU A 69 -0.42 10.55 13.42
N VAL A 70 -1.72 10.58 13.17
CA VAL A 70 -2.74 10.84 14.20
C VAL A 70 -3.11 9.57 14.94
N GLY A 71 -3.23 8.45 14.23
CA GLY A 71 -3.63 7.17 14.82
C GLY A 71 -2.49 6.50 15.59
N TYR A 72 -1.38 6.19 14.92
CA TYR A 72 -0.28 5.44 15.53
C TYR A 72 0.65 6.32 16.36
N CYS A 73 0.98 7.54 15.91
CA CYS A 73 1.91 8.44 16.61
C CYS A 73 1.22 9.47 17.52
N GLY A 74 -0.10 9.68 17.41
CA GLY A 74 -0.85 10.66 18.21
C GLY A 74 -0.56 12.13 17.89
N GLN A 75 0.05 12.43 16.74
CA GLN A 75 0.41 13.79 16.31
C GLN A 75 -0.75 14.49 15.59
N ILE A 76 -0.70 15.83 15.49
CA ILE A 76 -1.69 16.62 14.76
C ILE A 76 -1.17 16.91 13.34
N SER A 77 -2.01 16.70 12.32
CA SER A 77 -1.66 17.04 10.93
C SER A 77 -1.84 18.54 10.65
N LEU A 78 -0.80 19.33 10.96
CA LEU A 78 -0.78 20.78 10.70
C LEU A 78 -0.94 21.12 9.22
N GLY A 79 -0.40 20.28 8.32
CA GLY A 79 -0.53 20.47 6.87
C GLY A 79 -1.98 20.38 6.41
N SER A 80 -2.71 19.34 6.82
CA SER A 80 -4.13 19.18 6.49
C SER A 80 -4.97 20.34 7.04
N GLY A 81 -4.70 20.78 8.27
CA GLY A 81 -5.37 21.93 8.87
C GLY A 81 -5.08 23.25 8.13
N ALA A 82 -3.84 23.46 7.67
CA ALA A 82 -3.46 24.63 6.89
C ALA A 82 -4.12 24.66 5.50
N PHE A 83 -4.18 23.53 4.79
CA PHE A 83 -4.88 23.47 3.49
C PHE A 83 -6.39 23.71 3.63
N MET A 84 -7.02 23.20 4.70
CA MET A 84 -8.42 23.50 5.02
C MET A 84 -8.62 24.99 5.35
N ALA A 85 -7.70 25.61 6.10
CA ALA A 85 -7.79 27.03 6.47
C ALA A 85 -7.64 27.99 5.27
N VAL A 86 -6.86 27.60 4.26
CA VAL A 86 -6.66 28.40 3.02
C VAL A 86 -7.75 28.12 1.98
N GLY A 87 -8.62 27.11 2.20
CA GLY A 87 -9.70 26.75 1.26
C GLY A 87 -9.24 25.95 0.04
N ALA A 88 -8.06 25.33 0.12
CA ALA A 88 -7.46 24.56 -0.96
C ALA A 88 -7.74 23.04 -0.79
N TYR A 89 -9.02 22.69 -0.68
CA TYR A 89 -9.52 21.31 -0.56
C TYR A 89 -10.36 20.90 -1.77
#